data_AF-M3K2P0-F1
#
_entry.id   AF-M3K2P0-F1
#
_cell.length_a   1.000
_cell.length_b   1.000
_cell.length_c   1.000
_cell.angle_alpha   90.00
_cell.angle_beta   90.00
_cell.angle_gamma   90.00
#
_symmetry.space_group_name_H-M   'P 1'
#
loop_
_entity.id
_entity.type
_entity.pdbx_description
1 polymer ?
#
loop_
_entity_poly.entity_id
_entity_poly.type
_entity_poly.pdbx_seq_one_letter_code
_entity_poly.pdbx_strand_id
1 'polypeptide(L)'
;MAKRNNGILEPEFRLWAMILPTILNAGGLLAYYLPMASGKSWAYSVVIGQGAMGFAMSSSGSICITYAVDSYPKLASEGIVLMLFIRNMIGMGFSYAISPWIARNGLVVTSWLMFMLSIIINGSFIILIIYGKRLRRWTANAYEKISDPSYGELFR
;
A
#
# COMPACT_ATOMS: atom_id res chain seq x y z
N MET A 1 24.16 -3.30 -2.81
CA MET A 1 23.71 -3.14 -1.41
C MET A 1 23.74 -4.46 -0.61
N ALA A 2 23.67 -5.63 -1.25
CA ALA A 2 23.82 -6.95 -0.59
C ALA A 2 25.22 -7.23 0.03
N LYS A 3 26.28 -6.55 -0.43
CA LYS A 3 27.66 -6.78 0.04
C LYS A 3 27.99 -6.12 1.39
N ARG A 4 27.09 -5.30 1.93
CA ARG A 4 27.34 -4.44 3.11
C ARG A 4 26.57 -4.88 4.37
N ASN A 5 25.79 -5.96 4.29
CA ASN A 5 24.94 -6.45 5.40
C ASN A 5 25.15 -7.94 5.74
N ASN A 6 26.41 -8.42 5.70
CA ASN A 6 26.76 -9.80 6.08
C ASN A 6 25.93 -10.90 5.38
N GLY A 7 25.57 -10.69 4.10
CA GLY A 7 24.88 -11.72 3.30
C GLY A 7 23.40 -11.96 3.69
N ILE A 8 22.82 -11.17 4.58
CA ILE A 8 21.42 -11.31 5.00
C ILE A 8 20.56 -10.30 4.23
N LEU A 9 19.72 -10.80 3.32
CA LEU A 9 18.71 -10.01 2.62
C LEU A 9 17.57 -9.68 3.59
N GLU A 10 17.66 -8.51 4.24
CA GLU A 10 16.54 -8.01 5.03
C GLU A 10 15.41 -7.53 4.10
N PRO A 11 14.16 -7.93 4.34
CA PRO A 11 13.02 -7.52 3.51
C PRO A 11 12.77 -6.00 3.50
N GLU A 12 13.40 -5.27 4.43
CA GLU A 12 13.38 -3.80 4.54
C GLU A 12 14.09 -3.08 3.40
N PHE A 13 15.04 -3.73 2.70
CA PHE A 13 15.66 -3.16 1.51
C PHE A 13 14.68 -2.97 0.34
N ARG A 14 13.58 -3.75 0.32
CA ARG A 14 12.52 -3.63 -0.69
C ARG A 14 11.57 -2.47 -0.40
N LEU A 15 11.41 -2.08 0.87
CA LEU A 15 10.55 -0.95 1.23
C LEU A 15 11.10 0.39 0.72
N TRP A 16 12.42 0.50 0.51
CA TRP A 16 13.03 1.64 -0.18
C TRP A 16 12.51 1.80 -1.62
N ALA A 17 12.12 0.70 -2.27
CA ALA A 17 11.50 0.76 -3.59
C ALA A 17 10.06 1.31 -3.57
N MET A 18 9.42 1.51 -2.40
CA MET A 18 8.11 2.18 -2.27
C MET A 18 8.19 3.71 -2.35
N ILE A 19 9.39 4.30 -2.22
CA ILE A 19 9.56 5.76 -2.33
C ILE A 19 9.12 6.26 -3.70
N LEU A 20 9.54 5.57 -4.76
CA LEU A 20 9.26 5.95 -6.15
C LEU A 20 7.75 5.83 -6.49
N PRO A 21 7.06 4.73 -6.17
CA PRO A 21 5.60 4.62 -6.25
C PRO A 21 4.86 5.68 -5.44
N THR A 22 5.36 6.06 -4.25
CA THR A 22 4.70 7.08 -3.40
C THR A 22 4.72 8.46 -4.05
N ILE A 23 5.87 8.85 -4.61
CA ILE A 23 6.01 10.12 -5.33
C ILE A 23 5.14 10.12 -6.60
N LEU A 24 5.15 9.02 -7.34
CA LEU A 24 4.32 8.87 -8.54
C LEU A 24 2.82 8.84 -8.23
N ASN A 25 2.41 8.26 -7.10
CA ASN A 25 1.00 8.24 -6.69
C ASN A 25 0.54 9.65 -6.28
N ALA A 26 1.34 10.36 -5.49
CA ALA A 26 1.04 11.72 -5.06
C ALA A 26 1.01 12.68 -6.27
N GLY A 27 2.02 12.62 -7.14
CA GLY A 27 2.08 13.41 -8.37
C GLY A 27 0.97 13.05 -9.36
N GLY A 28 0.66 11.76 -9.49
CA GLY A 28 -0.41 11.24 -10.36
C GLY A 28 -1.79 11.71 -9.92
N LEU A 29 -2.06 11.76 -8.61
CA LEU A 29 -3.29 12.33 -8.07
C LEU A 29 -3.46 13.80 -8.48
N LEU A 30 -2.44 14.64 -8.25
CA LEU A 30 -2.51 16.05 -8.62
C LEU A 30 -2.68 16.23 -10.13
N ALA A 31 -1.93 15.47 -10.92
CA ALA A 31 -2.02 15.48 -12.38
C ALA A 31 -3.39 15.02 -12.91
N TYR A 32 -4.09 14.13 -12.19
CA TYR A 32 -5.43 13.70 -12.54
C TYR A 32 -6.47 14.80 -12.24
N TYR A 33 -6.44 15.37 -11.03
CA TYR A 33 -7.50 16.24 -10.54
C TYR A 33 -7.36 17.73 -10.92
N LEU A 34 -6.15 18.27 -11.04
CA LEU A 34 -5.94 19.69 -11.38
C LEU A 34 -6.50 20.08 -12.78
N PRO A 35 -6.28 19.29 -13.85
CA PRO A 35 -6.81 19.63 -15.17
C PRO A 35 -8.33 19.44 -15.25
N MET A 36 -8.89 18.51 -14.47
CA MET A 36 -10.32 18.28 -14.34
C MET A 36 -11.04 19.48 -13.71
N ALA A 37 -10.41 20.16 -12.76
CA ALA A 37 -10.93 21.41 -12.19
C ALA A 37 -10.82 22.62 -13.14
N SER A 38 -9.87 22.60 -14.08
CA SER A 38 -9.57 23.74 -14.98
C SER A 38 -10.20 23.61 -16.37
N GLY A 39 -10.97 22.55 -16.63
CA GLY A 39 -11.59 22.29 -17.94
C GLY A 39 -10.60 22.04 -19.08
N LYS A 40 -9.35 21.64 -18.77
CA LYS A 40 -8.32 21.36 -19.77
C LYS A 40 -8.55 19.98 -20.41
N SER A 41 -7.96 19.77 -21.59
CA SER A 41 -8.16 18.57 -22.41
C SER A 41 -8.01 17.27 -21.61
N TRP A 42 -9.04 16.42 -21.65
CA TRP A 42 -9.19 15.17 -20.88
C TRP A 42 -8.00 14.21 -21.02
N ALA A 43 -7.31 14.25 -22.17
CA ALA A 43 -6.19 13.38 -22.50
C ALA A 43 -5.01 13.53 -21.51
N TYR A 44 -4.74 14.74 -21.02
CA TYR A 44 -3.62 14.95 -20.09
C TYR A 44 -3.90 14.35 -18.71
N SER A 45 -5.12 14.53 -18.18
CA SER A 45 -5.53 13.92 -16.90
C SER A 45 -5.53 12.40 -16.96
N VAL A 46 -6.04 11.82 -18.05
CA VAL A 46 -6.15 10.36 -18.17
C VAL A 46 -4.80 9.73 -18.49
N VAL A 47 -4.05 10.22 -19.47
CA VAL A 47 -2.80 9.56 -19.86
C VAL A 47 -1.72 9.71 -18.81
N ILE A 48 -1.53 10.92 -18.27
CA ILE A 48 -0.44 11.19 -17.31
C ILE A 48 -0.89 10.88 -15.88
N GLY A 49 -2.08 11.34 -15.48
CA GLY A 49 -2.59 11.13 -14.13
C GLY A 49 -2.96 9.67 -13.86
N GLN A 50 -3.90 9.11 -14.65
CA GLN A 50 -4.34 7.72 -14.45
C GLN A 50 -3.23 6.71 -14.73
N GLY A 51 -2.37 6.98 -15.72
CA GLY A 51 -1.20 6.15 -16.04
C GLY A 51 -0.20 6.07 -14.88
N ALA A 52 0.19 7.22 -14.32
CA ALA A 52 1.10 7.26 -13.17
C ALA A 52 0.48 6.59 -11.92
N MET A 53 -0.81 6.81 -11.66
CA MET A 53 -1.53 6.17 -10.55
C MET A 53 -1.61 4.65 -10.73
N GLY A 54 -1.90 4.16 -11.94
CA GLY A 54 -1.96 2.73 -12.25
C GLY A 54 -0.62 2.04 -12.07
N PHE A 55 0.48 2.68 -12.50
CA PHE A 55 1.83 2.19 -12.26
C PHE A 55 2.14 2.13 -10.75
N ALA A 56 1.88 3.22 -10.03
CA ALA A 56 2.13 3.27 -8.59
C ALA A 56 1.34 2.20 -7.80
N MET A 57 0.08 1.97 -8.16
CA MET A 57 -0.78 0.95 -7.54
C MET A 57 -0.28 -0.48 -7.81
N SER A 58 0.19 -0.74 -9.04
CA SER A 58 0.69 -2.08 -9.44
C SER A 58 2.03 -2.40 -8.79
N SER A 59 2.95 -1.42 -8.76
CA SER A 59 4.27 -1.58 -8.14
C SER A 59 4.17 -1.70 -6.62
N SER A 60 3.41 -0.83 -5.96
CA SER A 60 3.23 -0.88 -4.50
C SER A 60 2.58 -2.18 -4.04
N GLY A 61 1.52 -2.64 -4.73
CA GLY A 61 0.85 -3.90 -4.43
C GLY A 61 1.80 -5.11 -4.48
N SER A 62 2.61 -5.20 -5.53
CA SER A 62 3.60 -6.27 -5.69
C SER A 62 4.66 -6.24 -4.59
N ILE A 63 5.17 -5.07 -4.23
CA ILE A 63 6.18 -4.91 -3.16
C ILE A 63 5.61 -5.35 -1.81
N CYS A 64 4.39 -4.92 -1.45
CA CYS A 64 3.74 -5.28 -0.19
C CYS A 64 3.47 -6.77 -0.07
N ILE A 65 2.96 -7.41 -1.13
CA ILE A 65 2.70 -8.85 -1.13
C ILE A 65 4.00 -9.63 -0.96
N THR A 66 5.03 -9.27 -1.72
CA THR A 66 6.31 -9.99 -1.64
C THR A 66 6.96 -9.80 -0.27
N TYR A 67 6.87 -8.60 0.33
CA TYR A 67 7.32 -8.36 1.69
C TYR A 67 6.60 -9.24 2.73
N ALA A 68 5.29 -9.43 2.58
CA ALA A 68 4.51 -10.26 3.49
C ALA A 68 4.88 -11.75 3.37
N VAL A 69 5.07 -12.24 2.14
CA VAL A 69 5.53 -13.62 1.88
C VAL A 69 6.92 -13.86 2.47
N ASP A 70 7.85 -12.94 2.25
CA ASP A 70 9.21 -13.01 2.79
C ASP A 70 9.22 -12.93 4.33
N SER A 71 8.20 -12.28 4.93
CA SER A 71 8.10 -12.13 6.38
C SER A 71 7.51 -13.36 7.09
N TYR A 72 6.53 -14.02 6.46
CA TYR A 72 5.77 -15.14 7.05
C TYR A 72 5.55 -16.29 6.03
N PRO A 73 6.60 -17.05 5.67
CA PRO A 73 6.53 -18.01 4.57
C PRO A 73 5.58 -19.20 4.84
N LYS A 74 5.38 -19.61 6.11
CA LYS A 74 4.54 -20.77 6.45
C LYS A 74 3.04 -20.46 6.44
N LEU A 75 2.65 -19.20 6.65
CA LEU A 75 1.26 -18.72 6.63
C LEU A 75 1.03 -17.70 5.50
N ALA A 76 1.88 -17.73 4.48
CA ALA A 76 1.90 -16.72 3.43
C ALA A 76 0.57 -16.69 2.65
N SER A 77 0.01 -17.84 2.31
CA SER A 77 -1.25 -17.95 1.56
C SER A 77 -2.42 -17.32 2.33
N GLU A 78 -2.63 -17.70 3.58
CA GLU A 78 -3.72 -17.21 4.42
C GLU A 78 -3.58 -15.69 4.69
N GLY A 79 -2.35 -15.24 4.97
CA GLY A 79 -2.06 -13.82 5.19
C GLY A 79 -2.33 -12.97 3.95
N ILE A 80 -1.93 -13.44 2.76
CA ILE A 80 -2.18 -12.74 1.49
C ILE A 80 -3.68 -12.59 1.23
N VAL A 81 -4.46 -13.65 1.44
CA VAL A 81 -5.92 -13.60 1.22
C VAL A 81 -6.57 -12.55 2.12
N LEU A 82 -6.21 -12.52 3.41
CA LEU A 82 -6.74 -11.55 4.36
C LEU A 82 -6.34 -10.11 4.01
N MET A 83 -5.08 -9.88 3.60
CA MET A 83 -4.63 -8.57 3.14
C MET A 83 -5.38 -8.09 1.89
N LEU A 84 -5.58 -8.98 0.91
CA LEU A 84 -6.32 -8.66 -0.31
C LEU A 84 -7.80 -8.39 0.00
N PHE A 85 -8.39 -9.12 0.93
CA PHE A 85 -9.76 -8.88 1.37
C PHE A 85 -9.93 -7.49 1.99
N ILE A 86 -9.09 -7.13 2.97
CA ILE A 86 -9.13 -5.81 3.61
C ILE A 86 -8.92 -4.69 2.58
N ARG A 87 -7.97 -4.87 1.65
CA ARG A 87 -7.74 -3.92 0.56
C ARG A 87 -9.01 -3.65 -0.24
N ASN A 88 -9.75 -4.69 -0.61
CA ASN A 88 -10.98 -4.55 -1.40
C ASN A 88 -12.11 -3.93 -0.58
N MET A 89 -12.23 -4.25 0.72
CA MET A 89 -13.20 -3.60 1.61
C MET A 89 -12.97 -2.10 1.72
N ILE A 90 -11.72 -1.67 1.87
CA ILE A 90 -11.37 -0.24 1.91
C ILE A 90 -11.70 0.42 0.57
N GLY A 91 -11.36 -0.23 -0.56
CA GLY A 91 -11.70 0.26 -1.89
C GLY A 91 -13.21 0.41 -2.10
N MET A 92 -13.99 -0.54 -1.61
CA MET A 92 -15.46 -0.48 -1.64
C MET A 92 -15.97 0.70 -0.80
N GLY A 93 -15.54 0.84 0.46
CA GLY A 93 -15.96 1.94 1.32
C GLY A 93 -15.62 3.30 0.72
N PHE A 94 -14.42 3.43 0.15
CA PHE A 94 -13.97 4.65 -0.50
C PHE A 94 -14.80 5.00 -1.76
N SER A 95 -15.20 3.98 -2.55
CA SER A 95 -16.04 4.17 -3.74
C SER A 95 -17.42 4.77 -3.41
N TYR A 96 -18.00 4.43 -2.26
CA TYR A 96 -19.25 5.03 -1.79
C TYR A 96 -19.04 6.41 -1.15
N ALA A 97 -17.89 6.65 -0.52
CA ALA A 97 -17.59 7.90 0.15
C ALA A 97 -17.21 9.05 -0.80
N ILE A 98 -16.57 8.77 -1.94
CA ILE A 98 -16.06 9.81 -2.85
C ILE A 98 -17.17 10.66 -3.46
N SER A 99 -18.28 10.05 -3.87
CA SER A 99 -19.38 10.74 -4.57
C SER A 99 -20.05 11.83 -3.72
N PRO A 100 -20.50 11.55 -2.48
CA PRO A 100 -21.06 12.60 -1.60
C PRO A 100 -19.99 13.60 -1.14
N TRP A 101 -18.72 13.19 -1.05
CA TRP A 101 -17.64 14.09 -0.63
C TRP A 101 -17.39 15.19 -1.66
N ILE A 102 -17.30 14.83 -2.94
CA ILE A 102 -17.15 15.80 -4.03
C ILE A 102 -18.37 16.73 -4.10
N ALA A 103 -19.58 16.19 -3.91
CA ALA A 103 -20.81 16.99 -3.93
C ALA A 103 -20.85 18.05 -2.80
N ARG A 104 -20.24 17.77 -1.64
CA ARG A 104 -20.27 18.69 -0.49
C ARG A 104 -19.14 19.72 -0.49
N ASN A 105 -17.91 19.34 -0.84
CA ASN A 105 -16.72 20.19 -0.69
C ASN A 105 -16.19 20.74 -2.02
N GLY A 106 -16.74 20.28 -3.15
CA GLY A 106 -16.26 20.64 -4.48
C GLY A 106 -14.98 19.91 -4.88
N LEU A 107 -14.71 19.90 -6.18
CA LEU A 107 -13.63 19.11 -6.77
C LEU A 107 -12.25 19.55 -6.26
N VAL A 108 -11.97 20.85 -6.22
CA VAL A 108 -10.64 21.39 -5.88
C VAL A 108 -10.23 21.06 -4.45
N VAL A 109 -11.12 21.27 -3.48
CA VAL A 109 -10.84 20.98 -2.06
C VAL A 109 -10.67 19.48 -1.85
N THR A 110 -11.53 18.66 -2.47
CA THR A 110 -11.46 17.20 -2.37
C THR A 110 -10.15 16.66 -2.97
N SER A 111 -9.66 17.25 -4.05
CA SER A 111 -8.40 16.87 -4.71
C SER A 111 -7.18 17.12 -3.83
N TRP A 112 -7.13 18.26 -3.15
CA TRP A 112 -6.05 18.56 -2.21
C TRP A 112 -6.10 17.66 -0.97
N LEU A 113 -7.30 17.38 -0.44
CA LEU A 113 -7.47 16.44 0.68
C LEU A 113 -7.02 15.03 0.29
N MET A 114 -7.36 14.59 -0.93
CA MET A 114 -6.91 13.30 -1.48
C MET A 114 -5.41 13.21 -1.64
N PHE A 115 -4.77 14.26 -2.12
CA PHE A 115 -3.32 14.33 -2.23
C PHE A 115 -2.65 14.21 -0.86
N MET A 116 -3.11 14.97 0.14
CA MET A 116 -2.56 14.92 1.49
C MET A 116 -2.77 13.55 2.16
N LEU A 117 -3.97 12.99 2.02
CA LEU A 117 -4.29 11.67 2.55
C LEU A 117 -3.44 10.59 1.87
N SER A 118 -3.22 10.69 0.55
CA SER A 118 -2.37 9.79 -0.20
C SER A 118 -0.91 9.83 0.29
N ILE A 119 -0.35 11.03 0.55
CA ILE A 119 1.00 11.16 1.11
C ILE A 119 1.10 10.56 2.50
N ILE A 120 0.11 10.79 3.37
CA ILE A 120 0.11 10.25 4.74
C ILE A 120 0.01 8.72 4.71
N ILE A 121 -0.94 8.17 3.95
CA ILE A 121 -1.17 6.72 3.88
C ILE A 121 0.00 6.03 3.19
N ASN A 122 0.47 6.52 2.05
CA ASN A 122 1.63 5.91 1.40
C ASN A 122 2.87 6.11 2.27
N GLY A 123 3.10 7.31 2.82
CA GLY A 123 4.22 7.61 3.72
C GLY A 123 4.27 6.77 5.01
N SER A 124 3.18 6.10 5.38
CA SER A 124 3.18 5.13 6.48
C SER A 124 4.17 3.98 6.29
N PHE A 125 4.63 3.70 5.06
CA PHE A 125 5.72 2.74 4.83
C PHE A 125 7.00 3.13 5.59
N ILE A 126 7.27 4.43 5.80
CA ILE A 126 8.45 4.90 6.56
C ILE A 126 8.40 4.42 8.01
N ILE A 127 7.20 4.39 8.60
CA ILE A 127 7.00 3.86 9.96
C ILE A 127 7.32 2.36 9.99
N LEU A 128 6.93 1.62 8.95
CA LEU A 128 7.26 0.19 8.82
C LEU A 128 8.77 -0.05 8.60
N ILE A 129 9.50 0.86 7.97
CA ILE A 129 10.98 0.77 7.88
C ILE A 129 11.61 0.89 9.28
N ILE A 130 11.15 1.86 10.08
CA ILE A 130 11.75 2.15 11.39
C ILE A 130 11.33 1.12 12.45
N TYR A 131 10.07 0.71 12.45
CA TYR A 131 9.49 -0.16 13.49
C TYR A 131 9.31 -1.61 13.07
N GLY A 132 9.60 -1.98 11.81
CA GLY A 132 9.42 -3.34 11.28
C GLY A 132 10.13 -4.41 12.12
N LYS A 133 11.38 -4.15 12.54
CA LYS A 133 12.13 -5.07 13.42
C LYS A 133 11.47 -5.29 14.78
N ARG A 134 10.80 -4.27 15.32
CA ARG A 134 10.12 -4.35 16.63
C ARG A 134 8.79 -5.09 16.52
N LEU A 135 8.03 -4.82 15.44
CA LEU A 135 6.79 -5.52 15.15
C LEU A 135 7.04 -7.02 14.93
N ARG A 136 8.07 -7.40 14.16
CA ARG A 136 8.39 -8.80 13.88
C ARG A 136 8.83 -9.59 15.12
N ARG A 137 9.55 -8.93 16.06
CA ARG A 137 9.88 -9.54 17.37
C ARG A 137 8.64 -9.75 18.23
N TRP A 138 7.65 -8.88 18.12
CA TRP A 138 6.42 -8.99 18.91
C TRP A 138 5.47 -10.07 18.39
N THR A 139 5.34 -10.20 17.07
CA THR A 139 4.50 -11.22 16.42
C THR A 139 5.18 -12.59 16.28
N ALA A 140 6.48 -12.72 16.58
CA ALA A 140 7.20 -13.99 16.50
C ALA A 140 6.56 -15.11 17.35
N ASN A 141 6.21 -14.81 18.61
CA ASN A 141 5.61 -15.78 19.53
C ASN A 141 4.23 -16.27 19.06
N ALA A 142 3.43 -15.37 18.49
CA ALA A 142 2.11 -15.73 17.95
C ALA A 142 2.24 -16.57 16.66
N TYR A 143 3.21 -16.24 15.82
CA TYR A 143 3.47 -16.97 14.58
C TYR A 143 3.96 -18.40 14.85
N GLU A 144 4.87 -18.59 15.80
CA GLU A 144 5.35 -19.93 16.17
C GLU A 144 4.21 -20.82 16.68
N LYS A 145 3.29 -20.24 17.46
CA LYS A 145 2.10 -20.94 17.97
C LYS A 145 1.11 -21.34 16.86
N ILE A 146 0.86 -20.48 15.88
CA ILE A 146 -0.13 -20.73 14.81
C ILE A 146 0.47 -21.59 13.69
N SER A 147 1.79 -21.52 13.50
CA SER A 147 2.52 -22.22 12.44
C SER A 147 2.81 -23.70 12.75
N ASP A 148 2.58 -24.16 13.97
CA ASP A 148 2.85 -25.54 14.36
C ASP A 148 1.71 -26.47 13.88
N PRO A 149 1.98 -27.42 12.95
CA PRO A 149 0.95 -28.26 12.34
C PRO A 149 0.17 -29.13 13.35
N SER A 150 0.66 -29.28 14.58
CA SER A 150 -0.03 -29.96 15.68
C SER A 150 -1.32 -29.25 16.13
N TYR A 151 -1.47 -27.94 15.91
CA TYR A 151 -2.68 -27.19 16.33
C TYR A 151 -3.94 -27.52 15.51
N GLY A 152 -3.79 -28.05 14.28
CA GLY A 152 -4.92 -28.47 13.45
C GLY A 152 -5.59 -29.76 13.93
N GLU A 153 -4.87 -30.59 14.69
CA GLU A 153 -5.39 -31.84 15.27
C GLU A 153 -6.19 -31.60 16.55
N LEU A 154 -6.02 -30.44 17.21
CA LEU A 154 -6.72 -30.10 18.47
C LEU A 154 -8.19 -29.71 18.28
N PHE A 155 -8.62 -29.48 17.04
CA PHE A 155 -9.99 -29.11 16.66
C PHE A 155 -10.65 -30.11 15.70
N ARG A 156 -10.02 -31.27 15.47
CA ARG A 156 -10.63 -32.44 14.82
C ARG A 156 -11.25 -33.36 15.86
#